data_AF-A0A6I3GZF3-F1
#
_entry.id   AF-A0A6I3GZF3-F1
#
_cell.length_a   1.000
_cell.length_b   1.000
_cell.length_c   1.000
_cell.angle_alpha   90.00
_cell.angle_beta   90.00
_cell.angle_gamma   90.00
#
_symmetry.space_group_name_H-M   'P 1'
#
loop_
_entity.id
_entity.type
_entity.pdbx_description
1 polymer ?
#
loop_
_entity_poly.entity_id
_entity_poly.type
_entity_poly.pdbx_seq_one_letter_code
_entity_poly.pdbx_strand_id
1 'polypeptide(L)' 'MSRNSEEPVFNQIEQIRTAKGLSRQELADLVGVHYQTIGYLERGEY' A
#
# COMPACT_ATOMS: atom_id res chain seq x y z
N MET A 1 17.93 14.54 -20.34
CA MET A 1 17.30 13.41 -19.59
C MET A 1 15.80 13.63 -19.66
N SER A 2 15.13 13.10 -20.69
CA SER A 2 13.67 13.09 -20.73
C SER A 2 13.22 12.25 -19.54
N ARG A 3 12.45 12.82 -18.62
CA ARG A 3 11.64 12.01 -17.70
C ARG A 3 10.83 11.12 -18.63
N ASN A 4 11.11 9.81 -18.62
CA ASN A 4 10.19 8.85 -19.20
C ASN A 4 8.82 9.26 -18.68
N SER A 5 7.82 9.31 -19.55
CA SER A 5 6.44 9.54 -19.14
C SER A 5 6.07 8.37 -18.22
N GLU A 6 6.42 8.46 -16.94
CA GLU A 6 6.31 7.34 -16.01
C GLU A 6 4.84 6.97 -15.96
N GLU A 7 4.56 5.73 -16.35
CA GLU A 7 3.21 5.20 -16.26
C GLU A 7 2.66 5.49 -14.86
N PRO A 8 1.43 6.00 -14.75
CA PRO A 8 0.86 6.34 -13.45
C PRO A 8 0.92 5.12 -12.54
N VAL A 9 1.59 5.26 -11.39
CA VAL A 9 1.67 4.20 -10.39
C VAL A 9 0.37 4.19 -9.62
N PHE A 10 -0.41 3.11 -9.78
CA PHE A 10 -1.65 2.91 -9.05
C PHE A 10 -1.40 2.14 -7.76
N ASN A 11 -2.03 2.59 -6.69
CA ASN A 11 -2.01 1.90 -5.41
C ASN A 11 -2.79 0.58 -5.49
N GLN A 12 -2.13 -0.53 -5.15
CA GLN A 12 -2.73 -1.88 -5.15
C GLN A 12 -2.63 -2.56 -3.77
N ILE A 13 -2.26 -1.82 -2.72
CA ILE A 13 -2.00 -2.39 -1.39
C ILE A 13 -3.24 -3.10 -0.85
N GLU A 14 -4.42 -2.47 -0.91
CA GLU A 14 -5.67 -3.05 -0.41
C GLU A 14 -6.03 -4.33 -1.18
N GLN A 15 -5.96 -4.29 -2.51
CA GLN A 15 -6.29 -5.42 -3.38
C GLN A 15 -5.38 -6.62 -3.09
N ILE A 16 -4.07 -6.40 -3.01
CA ILE A 16 -3.10 -7.48 -2.76
C ILE A 16 -3.24 -8.02 -1.33
N ARG A 17 -3.43 -7.14 -0.34
CA ARG A 17 -3.60 -7.53 1.06
C ARG A 17 -4.83 -8.42 1.22
N THR A 18 -5.97 -8.01 0.66
CA THR A 18 -7.22 -8.78 0.71
C THR A 18 -7.13 -10.09 -0.07
N ALA A 19 -6.49 -10.10 -1.24
CA ALA A 19 -6.24 -11.34 -2.00
C ALA A 19 -5.37 -12.35 -1.23
N LYS A 20 -4.49 -11.88 -0.34
CA LYS A 20 -3.68 -12.71 0.56
C LYS A 20 -4.40 -13.08 1.86
N GLY A 21 -5.64 -12.65 2.07
CA GLY A 21 -6.40 -12.89 3.30
C GLY A 21 -5.85 -12.17 4.54
N LEU A 22 -5.02 -11.14 4.35
CA LEU A 22 -4.40 -10.41 5.44
C LEU A 22 -5.30 -9.26 5.92
N SER A 23 -5.36 -9.06 7.23
CA SER A 23 -5.85 -7.83 7.85
C SER A 23 -4.80 -6.71 7.74
N ARG A 24 -5.23 -5.46 7.97
CA ARG A 24 -4.30 -4.32 8.03
C ARG A 24 -3.27 -4.46 9.15
N GLN A 25 -3.68 -5.03 10.28
CA GLN A 25 -2.79 -5.27 11.42
C GLN A 25 -1.70 -6.28 11.04
N GLU A 26 -2.08 -7.42 10.48
CA GLU A 26 -1.12 -8.45 10.06
C GLU A 26 -0.12 -7.91 9.02
N LEU A 27 -0.58 -7.12 8.05
CA LEU A 27 0.33 -6.48 7.10
C LEU A 27 1.28 -5.49 7.80
N ALA A 28 0.77 -4.67 8.73
CA ALA A 28 1.58 -3.75 9.50
C ALA A 28 2.66 -4.45 10.33
N ASP A 29 2.31 -5.55 10.99
CA ASP A 29 3.23 -6.36 11.77
C ASP A 29 4.33 -6.97 10.89
N LEU A 30 3.98 -7.45 9.69
CA LEU A 30 4.94 -8.02 8.74
C LEU A 30 5.94 -7.00 8.19
N VAL A 31 5.52 -5.76 7.97
CA VAL A 31 6.37 -4.69 7.39
C VAL A 31 6.94 -3.72 8.43
N GLY A 32 6.63 -3.92 9.71
CA GLY A 32 7.18 -3.14 10.82
C GLY A 32 6.68 -1.71 10.89
N VAL A 33 5.40 -1.46 10.58
CA VAL A 33 4.76 -0.14 10.65
C VAL A 33 3.52 -0.16 11.52
N HIS A 34 3.00 1.01 11.87
CA HIS A 34 1.73 1.11 12.58
C HIS A 34 0.55 0.77 11.66
N TYR A 35 -0.48 0.08 12.16
CA TYR A 35 -1.63 -0.34 11.34
C TYR A 35 -2.38 0.82 10.65
N GLN A 36 -2.38 2.02 11.25
CA GLN A 36 -2.96 3.22 10.63
C GLN A 36 -2.18 3.66 9.40
N THR A 37 -0.86 3.46 9.37
CA THR A 37 0.00 3.75 8.21
C THR A 37 -0.46 2.95 7.00
N ILE A 38 -0.80 1.67 7.19
CA ILE A 38 -1.38 0.86 6.11
C ILE A 38 -2.67 1.48 5.58
N GLY A 39 -3.54 1.98 6.47
CA GLY A 39 -4.77 2.66 6.07
C GLY A 39 -4.53 3.95 5.28
N TYR A 40 -3.59 4.79 5.71
CA TYR A 40 -3.21 6.01 4.98
C TYR A 40 -2.64 5.68 3.59
N LEU A 41 -1.77 4.66 3.52
CA LEU A 41 -1.21 4.18 2.28
C LEU A 41 -2.32 3.68 1.35
N GLU A 42 -3.26 2.85 1.81
CA GLU A 42 -4.38 2.35 1.00
C GLU A 42 -5.28 3.46 0.43
N ARG A 43 -5.47 4.57 1.17
CA ARG A 43 -6.28 5.71 0.71
C ARG A 43 -5.49 6.74 -0.11
N GLY A 44 -4.16 6.62 -0.18
CA GLY A 44 -3.31 7.62 -0.82
C GLY A 44 -3.31 8.98 -0.10
N GLU A 45 -3.52 8.96 1.22
CA GLU A 45 -3.55 10.17 2.07
C GLU A 45 -2.17 10.56 2.61
N TYR A 46 -1.09 10.00 2.06
CA TYR A 46 0.30 10.24 2.45
C TYR A 46 1.09 10.87 1.31
#